data_AF-A0A4V3RQK3-F1
#
_entry.id   AF-A0A4V3RQK3-F1
#
_cell.length_a   1.000
_cell.length_b   1.000
_cell.length_c   1.000
_cell.angle_alpha   90.00
_cell.angle_beta   90.00
_cell.angle_gamma   90.00
#
_symmetry.space_group_name_H-M   'P 1'
#
loop_
_entity.id
_entity.type
_entity.pdbx_description
1 polymer ?
#
loop_
_entity_poly.entity_id
_entity_poly.type
_entity_poly.pdbx_seq_one_letter_code
_entity_poly.pdbx_strand_id
1 'polypeptide(L)'
;MTVPTTTIIDQTIPQKTLNQLKGLIGQQLVACCHDRLLYNPISYRGTEVQIGAERWLIVTELETIDYLGSREEVSRLFAFDLTADEANDLDGAFDVRMTIGKPINDIVAVTDIVKYYDHETLTWESRHTQALAFLTDGKQIALERADRFEEGVAVLQSPNVLDRLTPLSNELFETSPGCRLEGTRILTSLTEEQRALD
;
A
#
# COMPACT_ATOMS: atom_id res chain seq x y z
N MET A 1 6.14 -37.56 13.28
CA MET A 1 6.59 -36.61 12.24
C MET A 1 5.74 -35.37 12.40
N THR A 2 6.33 -34.26 12.85
CA THR A 2 5.66 -32.96 12.90
C THR A 2 5.63 -32.40 11.49
N VAL A 3 4.45 -32.02 11.01
CA VAL A 3 4.31 -31.28 9.76
C VAL A 3 5.00 -29.92 10.00
N PRO A 4 5.94 -29.49 9.15
CA PRO A 4 6.52 -28.16 9.28
C PRO A 4 5.40 -27.12 9.15
N THR A 5 5.29 -26.25 10.15
CA THR A 5 4.29 -25.16 10.17
C THR A 5 4.86 -23.95 9.46
N THR A 6 4.14 -23.43 8.47
CA THR A 6 4.47 -22.14 7.85
C THR A 6 4.13 -20.99 8.79
N THR A 7 5.06 -20.08 9.00
CA THR A 7 4.83 -18.81 9.71
C THR A 7 4.32 -17.75 8.74
N ILE A 8 3.21 -17.09 9.05
CA ILE A 8 2.62 -16.02 8.25
C ILE A 8 2.87 -14.67 8.93
N ILE A 9 3.45 -13.73 8.20
CA ILE A 9 3.67 -12.34 8.62
C ILE A 9 2.75 -11.47 7.78
N ASP A 10 1.63 -11.04 8.37
CA ASP A 10 0.63 -10.24 7.66
C ASP A 10 0.71 -8.77 8.08
N GLN A 11 1.13 -7.94 7.13
CA GLN A 11 1.29 -6.50 7.28
C GLN A 11 0.38 -5.73 6.32
N THR A 12 -0.68 -6.37 5.80
CA THR A 12 -1.62 -5.65 4.94
C THR A 12 -2.41 -4.61 5.73
N ILE A 13 -3.00 -3.67 5.01
CA ILE A 13 -3.99 -2.75 5.56
C ILE A 13 -5.14 -3.59 6.16
N PRO A 14 -5.60 -3.30 7.39
CA PRO A 14 -6.67 -4.06 8.02
C PRO A 14 -7.97 -4.05 7.19
N GLN A 15 -8.69 -5.18 7.18
CA GLN A 15 -9.93 -5.31 6.41
C GLN A 15 -10.98 -4.23 6.76
N LYS A 16 -11.05 -3.79 8.03
CA LYS A 16 -11.93 -2.70 8.45
C LYS A 16 -11.65 -1.42 7.66
N THR A 17 -10.38 -1.06 7.53
CA THR A 17 -9.92 0.11 6.77
C THR A 17 -10.21 -0.05 5.28
N LEU A 18 -9.96 -1.24 4.71
CA LEU A 18 -10.31 -1.53 3.31
C LEU A 18 -11.82 -1.36 3.06
N ASN A 19 -12.67 -1.81 3.97
CA ASN A 19 -14.12 -1.64 3.88
C ASN A 19 -14.55 -0.17 3.97
N GLN A 20 -13.86 0.65 4.77
CA GLN A 20 -14.11 2.10 4.81
C GLN A 20 -13.74 2.74 3.47
N LEU A 21 -12.56 2.44 2.93
CA LEU A 21 -12.12 2.91 1.61
C LEU A 21 -13.10 2.51 0.50
N LYS A 22 -13.63 1.29 0.57
CA LYS A 22 -14.66 0.77 -0.34
C LYS A 22 -15.92 1.65 -0.40
N GLY A 23 -16.32 2.22 0.75
CA GLY A 23 -17.46 3.15 0.84
C GLY A 23 -17.22 4.51 0.17
N LEU A 24 -15.99 4.79 -0.25
CA LEU A 24 -15.61 6.03 -0.94
C LEU A 24 -15.70 5.91 -2.47
N ILE A 25 -15.89 4.70 -3.01
CA ILE A 25 -16.08 4.47 -4.45
C ILE A 25 -17.36 5.20 -4.90
N GLY A 26 -17.26 5.94 -6.00
CA GLY A 26 -18.29 6.85 -6.50
C GLY A 26 -18.21 8.27 -5.95
N GLN A 27 -17.48 8.51 -4.86
CA GLN A 27 -17.23 9.86 -4.35
C GLN A 27 -16.16 10.59 -5.18
N GLN A 28 -16.10 11.91 -5.06
CA GLN A 28 -15.15 12.73 -5.81
C GLN A 28 -13.77 12.73 -5.12
N LEU A 29 -12.74 12.24 -5.80
CA LEU A 29 -11.35 12.47 -5.41
C LEU A 29 -11.02 13.95 -5.66
N VAL A 30 -10.96 14.73 -4.60
CA VAL A 30 -10.81 16.20 -4.66
C VAL A 30 -9.34 16.56 -4.83
N ALA A 31 -8.48 16.03 -3.96
CA ALA A 31 -7.07 16.37 -3.96
C ALA A 31 -6.19 15.24 -3.39
N CYS A 32 -4.92 15.27 -3.75
CA CYS A 32 -3.85 14.55 -3.08
C CYS A 32 -2.74 15.54 -2.76
N CYS A 33 -2.19 15.46 -1.55
CA CYS A 33 -1.12 16.35 -1.11
C CYS A 33 0.25 15.67 -1.23
N HIS A 34 1.35 16.42 -1.16
CA HIS A 34 2.68 15.86 -0.93
C HIS A 34 3.60 16.88 -0.25
N ASP A 35 4.72 16.40 0.30
CA ASP A 35 5.71 17.25 0.99
C ASP A 35 6.37 18.25 0.02
N ARG A 36 6.73 19.43 0.53
CA ARG A 36 7.43 20.52 -0.15
C ARG A 36 8.92 20.25 -0.34
N LEU A 37 9.53 19.44 0.53
CA LEU A 37 10.98 19.37 0.68
C LEU A 37 11.69 18.38 -0.26
N LEU A 38 10.96 17.67 -1.11
CA LEU A 38 11.56 16.68 -2.01
C LEU A 38 11.21 17.00 -3.47
N TYR A 39 12.26 17.18 -4.28
CA TYR A 39 12.17 17.19 -5.76
C TYR A 39 11.69 15.86 -6.33
N ASN A 40 11.62 14.82 -5.49
CA ASN A 40 11.06 13.52 -5.81
C ASN A 40 9.60 13.46 -5.36
N PRO A 41 8.74 12.71 -6.06
CA PRO A 41 7.33 12.53 -5.70
C PRO A 41 7.18 11.62 -4.47
N ILE A 42 8.03 11.75 -3.46
CA ILE A 42 8.02 10.98 -2.22
C ILE A 42 7.72 11.96 -1.09
N SER A 43 6.65 11.72 -0.37
CA SER A 43 6.34 12.42 0.87
C SER A 43 6.93 11.63 2.04
N TYR A 44 7.67 12.31 2.91
CA TYR A 44 8.19 11.68 4.12
C TYR A 44 7.04 11.41 5.09
N ARG A 45 6.99 10.20 5.63
CA ARG A 45 5.99 9.62 6.56
C ARG A 45 4.59 9.43 6.01
N GLY A 46 4.10 10.24 5.09
CA GLY A 46 2.79 10.00 4.50
C GLY A 46 2.30 11.10 3.58
N THR A 47 1.06 10.96 3.14
CA THR A 47 0.38 11.85 2.20
C THR A 47 -1.10 11.93 2.51
N GLU A 48 -1.67 13.12 2.40
CA GLU A 48 -3.12 13.29 2.53
C GLU A 48 -3.83 13.05 1.20
N VAL A 49 -5.01 12.42 1.27
CA VAL A 49 -5.98 12.32 0.19
C VAL A 49 -7.30 12.91 0.65
N GLN A 50 -7.87 13.85 -0.11
CA GLN A 50 -9.21 14.35 0.13
C GLN A 50 -10.23 13.72 -0.83
N ILE A 51 -11.27 13.12 -0.26
CA ILE A 51 -12.36 12.47 -0.99
C ILE A 51 -13.69 13.06 -0.50
N GLY A 52 -14.38 13.79 -1.39
CA GLY A 52 -15.53 14.59 -1.01
C GLY A 52 -15.18 15.60 0.09
N ALA A 53 -15.85 15.49 1.23
CA ALA A 53 -15.57 16.27 2.43
C ALA A 53 -14.60 15.58 3.40
N GLU A 54 -14.29 14.30 3.18
CA GLU A 54 -13.43 13.50 4.06
C GLU A 54 -11.95 13.67 3.69
N ARG A 55 -11.10 13.69 4.71
CA ARG A 55 -9.64 13.73 4.58
C ARG A 55 -9.07 12.44 5.14
N TRP A 56 -8.15 11.84 4.40
CA TRP A 56 -7.52 10.57 4.72
C TRP A 56 -6.02 10.75 4.75
N LEU A 57 -5.36 10.18 5.74
CA LEU A 57 -3.91 10.12 5.80
C LEU A 57 -3.43 8.72 5.42
N ILE A 58 -2.53 8.67 4.43
CA ILE A 58 -1.90 7.44 3.97
C ILE A 58 -0.42 7.53 4.33
N VAL A 59 0.02 6.69 5.26
CA VAL A 59 1.36 6.79 5.88
C VAL A 59 2.11 5.48 5.81
N THR A 60 3.42 5.56 5.99
CA THR A 60 4.27 4.40 6.24
C THR A 60 4.98 4.58 7.57
N GLU A 61 4.89 3.59 8.45
CA GLU A 61 5.60 3.56 9.74
C GLU A 61 6.53 2.35 9.82
N LEU A 62 7.68 2.50 10.47
CA LEU A 62 8.59 1.38 10.75
C LEU A 62 8.11 0.57 11.95
N GLU A 63 7.92 -0.73 11.76
CA GLU A 63 7.64 -1.69 12.82
C GLU A 63 8.77 -2.72 12.92
N THR A 64 9.21 -3.05 14.14
CA THR A 64 10.18 -4.12 14.37
C THR A 64 9.49 -5.49 14.41
N ILE A 65 9.68 -6.29 13.36
CA ILE A 65 9.02 -7.58 13.18
C ILE A 65 10.05 -8.69 13.05
N ASP A 66 9.70 -9.89 13.54
CA ASP A 66 10.50 -11.09 13.31
C ASP A 66 10.29 -11.56 11.86
N TYR A 67 11.15 -11.06 10.97
CA TYR A 67 11.11 -11.31 9.55
C TYR A 67 12.16 -12.39 9.21
N LEU A 68 11.67 -13.54 8.74
CA LEU A 68 12.50 -14.68 8.34
C LEU A 68 13.49 -15.15 9.44
N GLY A 69 13.06 -15.12 10.70
CA GLY A 69 13.86 -15.59 11.85
C GLY A 69 14.83 -14.56 12.43
N SER A 70 14.70 -13.30 12.04
CA SER A 70 15.46 -12.18 12.61
C SER A 70 14.59 -10.94 12.82
N ARG A 71 14.86 -10.17 13.87
CA ARG A 71 14.16 -8.90 14.11
C ARG A 71 14.66 -7.84 13.12
N GLU A 72 13.81 -7.43 12.18
CA GLU A 72 14.07 -6.37 11.21
C GLU A 72 13.07 -5.22 11.40
N GLU A 73 13.51 -3.98 11.17
CA GLU A 73 12.60 -2.84 11.02
C GLU A 73 12.06 -2.85 9.59
N VAL A 74 10.74 -2.89 9.43
CA VAL A 74 10.09 -2.93 8.12
C VAL A 74 8.98 -1.89 8.08
N SER A 75 8.90 -1.15 6.97
CA SER A 75 7.87 -0.13 6.80
C SER A 75 6.54 -0.76 6.40
N ARG A 76 5.47 -0.33 7.06
CA ARG A 76 4.10 -0.79 6.83
C ARG A 76 3.22 0.37 6.40
N LEU A 77 2.43 0.15 5.34
CA LEU A 77 1.49 1.14 4.84
C LEU A 77 0.21 1.12 5.68
N PHE A 78 -0.23 2.29 6.13
CA PHE A 78 -1.49 2.51 6.83
C PHE A 78 -2.35 3.54 6.10
N ALA A 79 -3.64 3.44 6.32
CA ALA A 79 -4.63 4.40 5.89
C ALA A 79 -5.61 4.64 7.04
N PHE A 80 -5.91 5.89 7.33
CA PHE A 80 -6.92 6.24 8.32
C PHE A 80 -7.62 7.54 7.96
N ASP A 81 -8.90 7.61 8.32
CA ASP A 81 -9.70 8.81 8.25
C ASP A 81 -9.22 9.81 9.30
N LEU A 82 -9.04 11.06 8.89
CA LEU A 82 -8.69 12.15 9.77
C LEU A 82 -9.96 12.83 10.27
N THR A 83 -10.00 13.12 11.57
CA THR A 83 -10.97 14.09 12.09
C THR A 83 -10.63 15.50 11.58
N ALA A 84 -11.60 16.41 11.64
CA ALA A 84 -11.38 17.80 11.23
C ALA A 84 -10.24 18.47 12.01
N ASP A 85 -10.10 18.15 13.31
CA ASP A 85 -9.06 18.70 14.17
C ASP A 85 -7.67 18.15 13.79
N GLU A 86 -7.54 16.84 13.60
CA GLU A 86 -6.28 16.22 13.15
C GLU A 86 -5.85 16.70 11.76
N ALA A 87 -6.81 16.94 10.88
CA ALA A 87 -6.55 17.44 9.55
C ALA A 87 -6.05 18.91 9.56
N ASN A 88 -6.51 19.72 10.51
CA ASN A 88 -6.01 21.09 10.70
C ASN A 88 -4.59 21.09 11.30
N ASP A 89 -4.27 20.13 12.17
CA ASP A 89 -2.91 19.99 12.71
C ASP A 89 -1.89 19.54 11.64
N LEU A 90 -2.36 18.88 10.59
CA LEU A 90 -1.57 18.53 9.40
C LEU A 90 -1.45 19.67 8.37
N ASP A 91 -2.30 20.71 8.46
CA ASP A 91 -2.22 21.88 7.58
C ASP A 91 -0.92 22.64 7.88
N GLY A 92 0.11 22.37 7.08
CA GLY A 92 1.47 22.88 7.22
C GLY A 92 2.57 21.83 7.03
N ALA A 93 2.23 20.53 7.17
CA ALA A 93 3.12 19.43 6.82
C ALA A 93 3.14 19.14 5.31
N PHE A 94 2.03 19.45 4.63
CA PHE A 94 1.90 19.32 3.18
C PHE A 94 1.66 20.69 2.55
N ASP A 95 2.48 21.04 1.55
CA ASP A 95 2.44 22.38 0.93
C ASP A 95 2.07 22.32 -0.56
N VAL A 96 2.17 21.15 -1.20
CA VAL A 96 1.73 20.95 -2.58
C VAL A 96 0.45 20.15 -2.60
N ARG A 97 -0.59 20.76 -3.18
CA ARG A 97 -1.92 20.16 -3.30
C ARG A 97 -2.30 19.99 -4.76
N MET A 98 -2.42 18.74 -5.18
CA MET A 98 -2.83 18.39 -6.52
C MET A 98 -4.35 18.21 -6.58
N THR A 99 -5.05 19.14 -7.23
CA THR A 99 -6.50 19.05 -7.43
C THR A 99 -6.84 18.10 -8.59
N ILE A 100 -7.84 17.23 -8.37
CA ILE A 100 -8.21 16.16 -9.31
C ILE A 100 -9.66 16.33 -9.75
N GLY A 101 -10.58 16.38 -8.78
CA GLY A 101 -12.00 16.70 -9.00
C GLY A 101 -12.77 15.66 -9.82
N LYS A 102 -12.38 14.38 -9.77
CA LYS A 102 -13.02 13.30 -10.54
C LYS A 102 -13.62 12.23 -9.63
N PRO A 103 -14.70 11.55 -10.03
CA PRO A 103 -15.22 10.42 -9.26
C PRO A 103 -14.20 9.29 -9.22
N ILE A 104 -14.17 8.58 -8.08
CA ILE A 104 -13.41 7.35 -7.90
C ILE A 104 -14.25 6.22 -8.50
N ASN A 105 -13.74 5.61 -9.57
CA ASN A 105 -14.38 4.47 -10.22
C ASN A 105 -14.04 3.17 -9.49
N ASP A 106 -12.84 3.09 -8.92
CA ASP A 106 -12.36 1.96 -8.14
C ASP A 106 -11.18 2.37 -7.26
N ILE A 107 -10.93 1.56 -6.24
CA ILE A 107 -9.70 1.59 -5.44
C ILE A 107 -9.07 0.21 -5.55
N VAL A 108 -7.78 0.17 -5.84
CA VAL A 108 -7.02 -1.07 -5.96
C VAL A 108 -5.98 -1.13 -4.86
N ALA A 109 -6.04 -2.18 -4.03
CA ALA A 109 -4.98 -2.50 -3.10
C ALA A 109 -3.93 -3.37 -3.80
N VAL A 110 -2.66 -2.95 -3.75
CA VAL A 110 -1.54 -3.69 -4.34
C VAL A 110 -0.82 -4.40 -3.20
N THR A 111 -0.89 -5.73 -3.20
CA THR A 111 -0.31 -6.58 -2.16
C THR A 111 0.80 -7.42 -2.73
N ASP A 112 1.96 -7.36 -2.11
CA ASP A 112 3.04 -8.29 -2.38
C ASP A 112 2.93 -9.47 -1.42
N ILE A 113 3.22 -10.66 -1.95
CA ILE A 113 3.33 -11.90 -1.23
C ILE A 113 4.72 -12.46 -1.48
N VAL A 114 5.49 -12.65 -0.42
CA VAL A 114 6.85 -13.21 -0.48
C VAL A 114 6.88 -14.51 0.30
N LYS A 115 7.20 -15.61 -0.37
CA LYS A 115 7.30 -16.94 0.22
C LYS A 115 8.77 -17.34 0.33
N TYR A 116 9.19 -17.83 1.49
CA TYR A 116 10.52 -18.38 1.70
C TYR A 116 10.43 -19.90 1.86
N TYR A 117 11.25 -20.59 1.10
CA TYR A 117 11.37 -22.04 1.14
C TYR A 117 12.75 -22.46 1.65
N ASP A 118 12.77 -23.41 2.58
CA ASP A 118 13.97 -24.11 3.07
C ASP A 118 13.94 -25.56 2.56
N HIS A 119 14.83 -25.89 1.63
CA HIS A 119 14.95 -27.20 0.98
C HIS A 119 13.58 -27.76 0.51
N GLU A 120 12.84 -26.95 -0.26
CA GLU A 120 11.46 -27.18 -0.75
C GLU A 120 10.31 -27.01 0.25
N THR A 121 10.59 -26.81 1.53
CA THR A 121 9.55 -26.61 2.55
C THR A 121 9.23 -25.13 2.70
N LEU A 122 7.97 -24.74 2.52
CA LEU A 122 7.51 -23.37 2.80
C LEU A 122 7.54 -23.11 4.32
N THR A 123 8.51 -22.30 4.76
CA THR A 123 8.69 -21.98 6.19
C THR A 123 8.13 -20.61 6.55
N TRP A 124 8.18 -19.63 5.64
CA TRP A 124 7.59 -18.31 5.87
C TRP A 124 6.80 -17.79 4.66
N GLU A 125 5.73 -17.05 4.94
CA GLU A 125 5.00 -16.23 3.98
C GLU A 125 4.79 -14.84 4.56
N SER A 126 5.28 -13.80 3.87
CA SER A 126 5.02 -12.41 4.20
C SER A 126 4.04 -11.79 3.21
N ARG A 127 3.10 -10.99 3.72
CA ARG A 127 2.13 -10.24 2.93
C ARG A 127 2.20 -8.78 3.33
N HIS A 128 2.36 -7.88 2.37
CA HIS A 128 2.42 -6.45 2.64
C HIS A 128 1.69 -5.65 1.57
N THR A 129 0.90 -4.67 2.01
CA THR A 129 0.31 -3.69 1.09
C THR A 129 1.41 -2.74 0.63
N GLN A 130 1.79 -2.85 -0.64
CA GLN A 130 2.81 -2.02 -1.27
C GLN A 130 2.23 -0.68 -1.72
N ALA A 131 0.99 -0.65 -2.19
CA ALA A 131 0.35 0.58 -2.65
C ALA A 131 -1.17 0.57 -2.52
N LEU A 132 -1.76 1.76 -2.50
CA LEU A 132 -3.17 2.01 -2.78
C LEU A 132 -3.28 2.84 -4.06
N ALA A 133 -4.09 2.40 -5.03
CA ALA A 133 -4.33 3.12 -6.27
C ALA A 133 -5.79 3.55 -6.39
N PHE A 134 -6.02 4.84 -6.59
CA PHE A 134 -7.32 5.44 -6.85
C PHE A 134 -7.49 5.61 -8.35
N LEU A 135 -8.51 4.95 -8.91
CA LEU A 135 -8.80 4.99 -10.34
C LEU A 135 -9.90 6.00 -10.62
N THR A 136 -9.65 6.93 -11.53
CA THR A 136 -10.62 7.94 -11.97
C THR A 136 -10.65 7.98 -13.50
N ASP A 137 -11.68 8.62 -14.09
CA ASP A 137 -11.75 8.80 -15.55
C ASP A 137 -10.55 9.61 -16.07
N GLY A 138 -9.66 8.92 -16.79
CA GLY A 138 -8.51 9.51 -17.49
C GLY A 138 -7.25 9.73 -16.64
N LYS A 139 -7.29 9.47 -15.34
CA LYS A 139 -6.12 9.55 -14.44
C LYS A 139 -6.16 8.47 -13.35
N GLN A 140 -5.00 7.90 -13.06
CA GLN A 140 -4.79 7.02 -11.93
C GLN A 140 -3.78 7.67 -10.99
N ILE A 141 -4.01 7.49 -9.69
CA ILE A 141 -3.12 8.01 -8.66
C ILE A 141 -2.81 6.87 -7.73
N ALA A 142 -1.54 6.56 -7.51
CA ALA A 142 -1.14 5.60 -6.52
C ALA A 142 -0.25 6.20 -5.45
N LEU A 143 -0.41 5.64 -4.26
CA LEU A 143 0.34 5.96 -3.07
C LEU A 143 1.10 4.69 -2.71
N GLU A 144 2.37 4.67 -3.05
CA GLU A 144 3.24 3.51 -2.99
C GLU A 144 4.26 3.69 -1.87
N ARG A 145 4.51 2.64 -1.09
CA ARG A 145 5.62 2.60 -0.13
C ARG A 145 6.96 2.68 -0.90
N ALA A 146 7.75 3.72 -0.62
CA ALA A 146 8.95 4.04 -1.40
C ALA A 146 10.05 2.96 -1.30
N ASP A 147 10.33 2.49 -0.09
CA ASP A 147 11.24 1.36 0.19
C ASP A 147 10.71 0.59 1.42
N ARG A 148 11.00 -0.73 1.51
CA ARG A 148 10.63 -1.58 2.65
C ARG A 148 11.30 -1.18 3.97
N PHE A 149 12.35 -0.37 3.92
CA PHE A 149 13.13 0.09 5.08
C PHE A 149 13.02 1.61 5.30
N GLU A 150 12.16 2.29 4.54
CA GLU A 150 11.99 3.75 4.60
C GLU A 150 10.55 4.12 4.91
N GLU A 151 10.36 5.19 5.69
CA GLU A 151 9.05 5.80 5.97
C GLU A 151 8.57 6.71 4.82
N GLY A 152 8.89 6.39 3.57
CA GLY A 152 8.50 7.20 2.41
C GLY A 152 7.22 6.72 1.73
N VAL A 153 6.35 7.65 1.34
CA VAL A 153 5.22 7.37 0.44
C VAL A 153 5.42 8.09 -0.89
N ALA A 154 5.62 7.33 -1.97
CA ALA A 154 5.66 7.81 -3.33
C ALA A 154 4.24 8.09 -3.86
N VAL A 155 3.99 9.30 -4.34
CA VAL A 155 2.74 9.74 -4.97
C VAL A 155 2.91 9.69 -6.49
N LEU A 156 2.35 8.66 -7.12
CA LEU A 156 2.48 8.43 -8.55
C LEU A 156 1.21 8.86 -9.28
N GLN A 157 1.37 9.62 -10.37
CA GLN A 157 0.27 10.01 -11.24
C GLN A 157 0.58 9.66 -12.69
N SER A 158 -0.29 8.86 -13.31
CA SER A 158 -0.21 8.48 -14.73
C SER A 158 -1.58 8.00 -15.21
N PRO A 159 -1.88 8.02 -16.52
CA PRO A 159 -3.05 7.34 -17.06
C PRO A 159 -3.04 5.82 -16.80
N ASN A 160 -1.87 5.23 -16.52
CA ASN A 160 -1.65 3.79 -16.39
C ASN A 160 -0.73 3.42 -15.20
N VAL A 161 -0.97 4.01 -14.02
CA VAL A 161 -0.16 3.73 -12.82
C VAL A 161 -0.15 2.24 -12.47
N LEU A 162 -1.26 1.53 -12.65
CA LEU A 162 -1.33 0.10 -12.35
C LEU A 162 -0.30 -0.72 -13.15
N ASP A 163 -0.04 -0.37 -14.40
CA ASP A 163 0.97 -1.06 -15.22
C ASP A 163 2.36 -0.94 -14.59
N ARG A 164 2.69 0.23 -14.02
CA ARG A 164 3.97 0.48 -13.34
C ARG A 164 4.05 -0.21 -11.98
N LEU A 165 2.92 -0.29 -11.27
CA LEU A 165 2.85 -1.04 -10.02
C LEU A 165 2.95 -2.54 -10.25
N THR A 166 2.97 -3.00 -11.49
CA THR A 166 3.17 -4.40 -11.83
C THR A 166 4.60 -4.57 -12.36
N PRO A 167 5.57 -4.92 -11.50
CA PRO A 167 5.99 -6.32 -11.49
C PRO A 167 6.50 -6.88 -10.15
N LEU A 168 6.10 -8.13 -9.88
CA LEU A 168 6.92 -9.19 -9.27
C LEU A 168 6.29 -10.49 -9.79
N SER A 169 6.76 -10.97 -10.94
CA SER A 169 6.33 -12.26 -11.48
C SER A 169 7.42 -13.29 -11.21
N ASN A 170 7.21 -14.11 -10.18
CA ASN A 170 8.04 -15.28 -9.84
C ASN A 170 9.55 -15.01 -9.88
N GLU A 171 10.00 -13.90 -9.29
CA GLU A 171 11.43 -13.69 -9.12
C GLU A 171 11.91 -14.68 -8.07
N LEU A 172 12.63 -15.71 -8.55
CA LEU A 172 13.30 -16.69 -7.74
C LEU A 172 14.67 -16.14 -7.38
N PHE A 173 14.87 -15.84 -6.10
CA PHE A 173 16.18 -15.49 -5.57
C PHE A 173 16.69 -16.67 -4.75
N GLU A 174 17.77 -17.31 -5.20
CA GLU A 174 18.55 -18.19 -4.34
C GLU A 174 19.28 -17.32 -3.31
N THR A 175 18.91 -17.45 -2.04
CA THR A 175 19.50 -16.67 -0.95
C THR A 175 20.69 -17.40 -0.32
N SER A 176 20.63 -18.74 -0.31
CA SER A 176 21.64 -19.66 0.23
C SER A 176 21.39 -21.06 -0.35
N PRO A 177 22.37 -21.98 -0.31
CA PRO A 177 22.16 -23.34 -0.81
C PRO A 177 20.93 -24.01 -0.19
N GLY A 178 19.97 -24.41 -1.03
CA GLY A 178 18.71 -25.02 -0.61
C GLY A 178 17.62 -24.02 -0.20
N CYS A 179 17.90 -22.72 -0.13
CA CYS A 179 16.93 -21.69 0.27
C CYS A 179 16.52 -20.82 -0.92
N ARG A 180 15.22 -20.57 -1.08
CA ARG A 180 14.70 -19.71 -2.15
C ARG A 180 13.58 -18.78 -1.67
N LEU A 181 13.51 -17.61 -2.29
CA LEU A 181 12.38 -16.69 -2.20
C LEU A 181 11.53 -16.77 -3.48
N GLU A 182 10.22 -16.61 -3.33
CA GLU A 182 9.26 -16.47 -4.42
C GLU A 182 8.35 -15.28 -4.13
N GLY A 183 8.46 -14.23 -4.95
CA GLY A 183 7.63 -13.04 -4.85
C GLY A 183 6.50 -13.05 -5.88
N THR A 184 5.29 -12.70 -5.46
CA THR A 184 4.14 -12.43 -6.32
C THR A 184 3.49 -11.13 -5.91
N ARG A 185 2.99 -10.36 -6.87
CA ARG A 185 2.17 -9.18 -6.62
C ARG A 185 0.73 -9.42 -7.07
N ILE A 186 -0.22 -9.08 -6.20
CA ILE A 186 -1.65 -9.17 -6.43
C ILE A 186 -2.26 -7.77 -6.41
N LEU A 187 -3.08 -7.48 -7.42
CA LEU A 187 -3.90 -6.27 -7.49
C LEU A 187 -5.33 -6.68 -7.13
N THR A 188 -5.85 -6.12 -6.04
CA THR A 188 -7.20 -6.40 -5.57
C THR A 188 -8.10 -5.20 -5.82
N SER A 189 -9.04 -5.33 -6.77
CA SER A 189 -10.09 -4.34 -6.98
C SER A 189 -11.10 -4.39 -5.83
N LEU A 190 -11.28 -3.28 -5.14
CA LEU A 190 -12.26 -3.21 -4.05
C LEU A 190 -13.71 -3.20 -4.60
N THR A 191 -13.95 -2.75 -5.83
CA THR A 191 -15.28 -2.86 -6.47
C THR A 191 -15.65 -4.32 -6.77
N GLU A 192 -14.71 -5.12 -7.28
CA GLU A 192 -14.98 -6.53 -7.60
C GLU A 192 -15.25 -7.38 -6.36
N GLU A 193 -14.53 -7.13 -5.26
CA GLU A 193 -14.83 -7.76 -3.97
C GLU A 193 -16.20 -7.40 -3.41
N GLN A 194 -16.78 -6.26 -3.80
CA GLN A 194 -18.15 -5.87 -3.42
C GLN A 194 -19.18 -6.76 -4.11
N ARG A 195 -19.01 -6.94 -5.42
CA ARG A 195 -19.91 -7.75 -6.24
C ARG A 195 -19.86 -9.24 -5.91
N ALA A 196 -18.76 -9.74 -5.36
CA ALA A 196 -18.64 -11.13 -4.94
C ALA A 196 -19.40 -11.46 -3.64
N LEU A 197 -19.84 -10.44 -2.89
CA LEU A 197 -20.56 -10.57 -1.62
C LEU A 197 -22.07 -10.30 -1.75
N ASP A 198 -22.51 -9.75 -2.88
CA ASP A 198 -23.91 -9.45 -3.23
C ASP A 198 -24.54 -10.57 -4.07
#